data_AF-A0A9W9RH38-F1
#
_entry.id   AF-A0A9W9RH38-F1
#
_cell.length_a   1.000
_cell.length_b   1.000
_cell.length_c   1.000
_cell.angle_alpha   90.00
_cell.angle_beta   90.00
_cell.angle_gamma   90.00
#
_symmetry.space_group_name_H-M   'P 1'
#
loop_
_entity.id
_entity.type
_entity.pdbx_description
1 polymer ?
#
loop_
_entity_poly.entity_id
_entity_poly.type
_entity_poly.pdbx_seq_one_letter_code
_entity_poly.pdbx_strand_id
1 'polypeptide(L)'
;MGDDKYYTLAEGRPLASSKTAVMMRGGQGGGLGLLQDTQLIETLAHFSRERIPERVVHAKAVGSYGEFEATRDCSDFTSASFLNKAGKKTSVLQRVLTVGAELGSADTSRDIHG
;
A
#
# COMPACT_ATOMS: atom_id res chain seq x y z
N MET A 1 -7.16 -10.72 25.77
CA MET A 1 -6.45 -9.43 25.67
C MET A 1 -7.41 -8.49 24.94
N GLY A 2 -7.97 -7.49 25.62
CA GLY A 2 -8.99 -6.61 25.04
C GLY A 2 -8.45 -5.81 23.87
N ASP A 3 -9.27 -5.60 22.84
CA ASP A 3 -8.96 -4.86 21.60
C ASP A 3 -8.96 -3.33 21.84
N ASP A 4 -8.37 -2.86 22.94
CA ASP A 4 -8.21 -1.43 23.22
C ASP A 4 -7.05 -0.90 22.38
N LYS A 5 -7.39 -0.38 21.19
CA LYS A 5 -6.45 0.25 20.26
C LYS A 5 -6.18 1.68 20.72
N TYR A 6 -4.93 1.96 21.07
CA TYR A 6 -4.46 3.31 21.37
C TYR A 6 -3.85 3.95 20.11
N TYR A 7 -4.00 5.27 19.99
CA TYR A 7 -3.28 6.03 18.98
C TYR A 7 -1.82 6.21 19.44
N THR A 8 -0.87 5.85 18.58
CA THR A 8 0.57 5.86 18.91
C THR A 8 1.37 6.61 17.85
N LEU A 9 2.55 7.09 18.24
CA LEU A 9 3.62 7.45 17.29
C LEU A 9 4.22 6.19 16.64
N ALA A 10 5.04 6.36 15.59
CA ALA A 10 5.78 5.25 14.98
C ALA A 10 6.72 4.53 15.97
N GLU A 11 7.19 5.24 16.99
CA GLU A 11 7.99 4.66 18.09
C GLU A 11 7.15 3.89 19.13
N GLY A 12 5.83 3.82 18.96
CA GLY A 12 4.92 3.09 19.86
C GLY A 12 4.50 3.87 21.12
N ARG A 13 4.84 5.16 21.24
CA ARG A 13 4.41 6.00 22.37
C ARG A 13 2.90 6.25 22.30
N PRO A 14 2.11 5.85 23.32
CA PRO A 14 0.67 6.10 23.34
C PRO A 14 0.36 7.58 23.55
N LEU A 15 -0.67 8.06 22.87
CA LEU A 15 -1.13 9.43 22.90
C LEU A 15 -2.61 9.48 23.24
N ALA A 16 -3.00 10.45 24.07
CA ALA A 16 -4.36 10.58 24.56
C ALA A 16 -5.37 11.01 23.48
N SER A 17 -4.91 11.61 22.37
CA SER A 17 -5.77 12.09 21.29
C SER A 17 -5.01 12.12 19.96
N SER A 18 -5.73 11.90 18.86
CA SER A 18 -5.20 12.04 17.49
C SER A 18 -5.11 13.51 17.01
N LYS A 19 -5.50 14.48 17.85
CA LYS A 19 -5.48 15.91 17.48
C LYS A 19 -4.05 16.39 17.25
N THR A 20 -3.82 16.83 16.02
CA THR A 20 -2.50 17.01 15.41
C THR A 20 -1.87 18.37 15.71
N ALA A 21 -2.24 19.11 16.75
CA ALA A 21 -1.59 20.39 17.03
C ALA A 21 -1.67 20.83 18.49
N VAL A 22 -0.52 20.86 19.16
CA VAL A 22 -0.33 21.59 20.41
C VAL A 22 -0.13 23.08 20.08
N MET A 23 -1.13 23.88 20.47
CA MET A 23 -1.17 25.32 20.20
C MET A 23 -0.97 26.12 21.47
N MET A 24 -0.08 27.12 21.43
CA MET A 24 -0.01 28.17 22.43
C MET A 24 -0.97 29.29 22.03
N ARG A 25 -1.84 29.74 22.95
CA ARG A 25 -2.94 30.71 22.71
C ARG A 25 -4.06 30.17 21.78
N GLY A 26 -4.64 29.02 22.13
CA GLY A 26 -5.63 28.29 21.31
C GLY A 26 -7.11 28.70 21.52
N GLY A 27 -7.46 29.99 21.42
CA GLY A 27 -8.83 30.45 21.69
C GLY A 27 -9.46 31.37 20.63
N GLN A 28 -8.70 32.29 20.04
CA GLN A 28 -9.11 33.21 18.98
C GLN A 28 -7.83 33.54 18.20
N GLY A 29 -7.92 33.82 16.89
CA GLY A 29 -6.81 33.86 15.94
C GLY A 29 -5.45 34.37 16.46
N GLY A 30 -4.37 33.72 16.02
CA GLY A 30 -2.99 34.00 16.48
C GLY A 30 -2.36 32.90 17.34
N GLY A 31 -2.91 31.68 17.30
CA GLY A 31 -2.29 30.52 17.95
C GLY A 31 -0.94 30.17 17.32
N LEU A 32 0.07 29.93 18.16
CA LEU A 32 1.41 29.51 17.74
C LEU A 32 1.53 27.99 17.90
N GLY A 33 1.77 27.27 16.80
CA GLY A 33 2.07 25.84 16.84
C GLY A 33 3.46 25.61 17.44
N LEU A 34 3.57 24.65 18.37
CA LEU A 34 4.83 24.38 19.04
C LEU A 34 5.64 23.30 18.30
N LEU A 35 6.92 23.58 18.03
CA LEU A 35 7.83 22.62 17.37
C LEU A 35 8.14 21.40 18.25
N GLN A 36 7.83 21.44 19.55
CA GLN A 36 7.92 20.28 20.43
C GLN A 36 6.83 19.22 20.15
N ASP A 37 5.83 19.56 19.33
CA ASP A 37 4.77 18.63 18.94
C ASP A 37 5.30 17.60 17.92
N THR A 38 5.87 16.52 18.46
CA THR A 38 6.42 15.43 17.65
C THR A 38 5.34 14.69 16.87
N GLN A 39 4.10 14.64 17.37
CA GLN A 39 2.97 13.98 16.70
C GLN A 39 2.59 14.70 15.41
N LEU A 40 2.47 16.03 15.48
CA LEU A 40 2.21 16.86 14.31
C LEU A 40 3.31 16.73 13.26
N ILE A 41 4.56 16.89 13.67
CA ILE A 41 5.72 16.87 12.77
C ILE A 41 5.82 15.53 12.06
N GLU A 42 5.71 14.43 12.80
CA GLU A 42 5.81 13.07 12.27
C GLU A 42 4.68 12.77 11.26
N THR A 43 3.44 13.13 11.62
CA THR A 43 2.27 12.92 10.74
C THR A 43 2.45 13.68 9.41
N LEU A 44 2.88 14.95 9.46
CA LEU A 44 3.14 15.74 8.26
C LEU A 44 4.34 15.22 7.47
N ALA A 45 5.39 14.78 8.16
CA ALA A 45 6.58 14.23 7.51
C ALA A 45 6.28 12.94 6.75
N HIS A 46 5.43 12.07 7.31
CA HIS A 46 4.96 10.85 6.66
C HIS A 46 4.05 11.17 5.47
N PHE A 47 3.03 12.01 5.68
CA PHE A 47 2.10 12.44 4.62
C PHE A 47 2.83 13.02 3.40
N SER A 48 3.80 13.90 3.64
CA SER A 48 4.59 14.55 2.58
C SER A 48 5.45 13.56 1.77
N ARG A 49 5.63 12.32 2.25
CA ARG A 49 6.49 11.29 1.66
C ARG A 49 5.72 10.02 1.25
N GLU A 50 4.39 10.08 1.19
CA GLU A 50 3.57 8.93 0.79
C GLU A 50 3.74 8.51 -0.67
N ARG A 51 4.16 9.44 -1.54
CA ARG A 51 4.27 9.18 -2.98
C ARG A 51 5.67 8.68 -3.32
N ILE A 52 5.70 7.52 -3.95
CA ILE A 52 6.88 6.97 -4.63
C ILE A 52 6.70 7.13 -6.15
N PRO A 53 7.78 7.12 -6.95
CA PRO A 53 7.67 7.17 -8.40
C PRO A 53 6.79 6.03 -8.94
N GLU A 54 5.94 6.34 -9.92
CA GLU A 54 5.18 5.34 -10.65
C GLU A 54 6.07 4.56 -11.62
N ARG A 55 5.52 3.47 -12.18
CA ARG A 55 6.24 2.70 -13.21
C ARG A 55 6.29 3.50 -14.51
N VAL A 56 7.42 3.43 -15.22
CA VAL A 56 7.63 4.12 -16.51
C VAL A 56 6.58 3.73 -17.56
N VAL A 57 6.17 2.47 -17.55
CA VAL A 57 5.02 1.93 -18.28
C VAL A 57 4.21 1.07 -17.33
N HIS A 58 2.94 0.86 -17.63
CA HIS A 58 2.07 0.05 -16.79
C HIS A 58 1.86 0.59 -15.38
N ALA A 59 1.76 1.92 -15.26
CA ALA A 59 1.53 2.62 -14.00
C ALA A 59 0.15 2.28 -13.42
N LYS A 60 -0.91 2.40 -14.23
CA LYS A 60 -2.28 2.04 -13.87
C LYS A 60 -2.48 0.54 -13.83
N ALA A 61 -2.91 0.02 -12.67
CA ALA A 61 -3.18 -1.41 -12.51
C ALA A 61 -4.03 -1.72 -11.28
N VAL A 62 -4.59 -2.93 -11.29
CA VAL A 62 -5.22 -3.58 -10.13
C VAL A 62 -4.53 -4.91 -9.84
N GLY A 63 -4.43 -5.27 -8.57
CA GLY A 63 -3.83 -6.54 -8.13
C GLY A 63 -4.81 -7.43 -7.39
N SER A 64 -4.67 -8.75 -7.54
CA SER A 64 -5.46 -9.75 -6.81
C SER A 64 -4.60 -10.94 -6.37
N TYR A 65 -4.85 -11.42 -5.15
CA TYR A 65 -4.30 -12.68 -4.67
C TYR A 65 -5.15 -13.85 -5.17
N GLY A 66 -4.49 -14.97 -5.47
CA GLY A 66 -5.15 -16.20 -5.89
C GLY A 66 -4.27 -17.43 -5.75
N GLU A 67 -4.76 -18.54 -6.29
CA GLU A 67 -4.03 -19.81 -6.33
C GLU A 67 -4.05 -20.36 -7.76
N PHE A 68 -2.89 -20.83 -8.22
CA PHE A 68 -2.74 -21.62 -9.43
C PHE A 68 -2.71 -23.11 -9.08
N GLU A 69 -3.49 -23.94 -9.78
CA GLU A 69 -3.49 -25.39 -9.62
C GLU A 69 -3.06 -26.07 -10.91
N ALA A 70 -2.00 -26.90 -10.84
CA ALA A 70 -1.56 -27.69 -11.97
C ALA A 70 -2.54 -28.86 -12.21
N THR A 71 -3.15 -28.92 -13.39
CA THR A 71 -4.15 -29.97 -13.70
C THR A 71 -3.54 -31.34 -13.98
N ARG A 72 -2.29 -31.38 -14.47
CA ARG A 72 -1.53 -32.59 -14.76
C ARG A 72 -0.08 -32.43 -14.33
N ASP A 73 0.60 -33.56 -14.19
CA ASP A 73 2.06 -33.57 -14.06
C ASP A 73 2.70 -33.21 -15.41
N CYS A 74 3.65 -32.30 -15.37
CA CYS A 74 4.41 -31.80 -16.53
C CYS A 74 5.91 -32.10 -16.41
N SER A 75 6.32 -32.97 -15.49
CA SER A 75 7.72 -33.37 -15.27
C SER A 75 8.45 -33.80 -16.54
N ASP A 76 7.71 -34.35 -17.52
CA ASP A 76 8.26 -34.83 -18.79
C ASP A 76 8.75 -33.68 -19.70
N PHE A 77 8.20 -32.47 -19.52
CA PHE A 77 8.56 -31.28 -20.30
C PHE A 77 9.42 -30.28 -19.54
N THR A 78 9.25 -30.19 -18.22
CA THR A 78 9.92 -29.20 -17.39
C THR A 78 10.15 -29.71 -15.98
N SER A 79 11.24 -29.25 -15.34
CA SER A 79 11.52 -29.51 -13.93
C SER A 79 10.92 -28.43 -13.00
N ALA A 80 10.14 -27.49 -13.54
CA ALA A 80 9.56 -26.38 -12.79
C ALA A 80 8.64 -26.88 -11.66
N SER A 81 9.05 -26.64 -10.41
CA SER A 81 8.40 -27.18 -9.20
C SER A 81 6.89 -26.99 -9.15
N PHE A 82 6.36 -25.84 -9.59
CA PHE A 82 4.93 -25.55 -9.54
C PHE A 82 4.08 -26.38 -10.52
N LEU A 83 4.71 -27.13 -11.44
CA LEU A 83 4.07 -27.98 -12.46
C LEU A 83 4.36 -29.49 -12.31
N ASN A 84 5.22 -29.89 -11.37
CA ASN A 84 5.70 -31.28 -11.24
C ASN A 84 4.71 -32.25 -10.55
N LYS A 85 3.46 -31.84 -10.34
CA LYS A 85 2.44 -32.70 -9.71
C LYS A 85 1.04 -32.20 -10.03
N ALA A 86 0.16 -33.10 -10.45
CA ALA A 86 -1.26 -32.81 -10.59
C ALA A 86 -1.90 -32.44 -9.24
N GLY A 87 -2.74 -31.41 -9.22
CA GLY A 87 -3.39 -30.86 -8.02
C GLY A 87 -2.49 -30.00 -7.15
N LYS A 88 -1.25 -29.68 -7.57
CA LYS A 88 -0.36 -28.81 -6.79
C LYS A 88 -0.85 -27.36 -6.87
N LYS A 89 -1.21 -26.81 -5.72
CA LYS A 89 -1.61 -25.41 -5.56
C LYS A 89 -0.40 -24.52 -5.26
N THR A 90 -0.31 -23.40 -5.96
CA THR A 90 0.75 -22.40 -5.84
C THR A 90 0.11 -21.03 -5.66
N SER A 91 0.42 -20.32 -4.57
CA SER A 91 -0.09 -18.97 -4.34
C SER A 91 0.46 -18.00 -5.39
N VAL A 92 -0.41 -17.17 -5.95
CA VAL A 92 -0.06 -16.18 -6.97
C VAL A 92 -0.58 -14.81 -6.60
N LEU A 93 0.13 -13.78 -7.08
CA LEU A 93 -0.31 -12.39 -7.07
C LEU A 93 -0.35 -11.93 -8.53
N GLN A 94 -1.54 -11.65 -9.03
CA GLN A 94 -1.74 -11.13 -10.38
C GLN A 94 -1.83 -9.60 -10.33
N ARG A 95 -1.33 -8.94 -11.38
CA ARG A 95 -1.48 -7.50 -11.58
C ARG A 95 -1.91 -7.23 -13.02
N VAL A 96 -3.15 -6.76 -13.21
CA VAL A 96 -3.72 -6.40 -14.53
C VAL A 96 -3.60 -4.90 -14.74
N LEU A 97 -3.14 -4.49 -15.91
CA LEU A 97 -2.60 -3.16 -16.12
C LEU A 97 -2.77 -2.64 -17.56
N THR A 98 -2.85 -1.32 -17.76
CA THR A 98 -2.72 -0.66 -19.07
C THR A 98 -1.24 -0.38 -19.37
N VAL A 99 -0.85 0.28 -20.47
CA VAL A 99 0.57 0.50 -20.82
C VAL A 99 0.98 1.96 -20.79
N GLY A 100 0.28 2.79 -21.56
CA GLY A 100 0.79 4.10 -21.99
C GLY A 100 0.49 5.26 -21.04
N ALA A 101 -0.46 5.08 -20.12
CA ALA A 101 -0.97 6.18 -19.29
C ALA A 101 -0.47 6.11 -17.83
N GLU A 102 -0.52 7.26 -17.14
CA GLU A 102 -0.12 7.39 -15.73
C GLU A 102 -1.05 6.64 -14.75
N LEU A 103 -0.65 6.54 -13.47
CA LEU A 103 -1.40 5.85 -12.41
C LEU A 103 -2.85 6.35 -12.25
N GLY A 104 -3.12 7.61 -12.60
CA GLY A 104 -4.43 8.26 -12.49
C GLY A 104 -5.37 8.02 -13.66
N SER A 105 -4.95 7.29 -14.70
CA SER A 105 -5.71 7.14 -15.94
C SER A 105 -6.99 6.30 -15.79
N ALA A 106 -7.85 6.37 -16.81
CA ALA A 106 -9.07 5.56 -16.90
C ALA A 106 -8.77 4.11 -17.30
N ASP A 107 -9.50 3.16 -16.71
CA ASP A 107 -9.31 1.72 -16.93
C ASP A 107 -9.77 1.25 -18.32
N THR A 108 -10.85 1.82 -18.84
CA THR A 108 -11.47 1.39 -20.12
C THR A 108 -10.86 2.09 -21.34
N SER A 109 -9.63 2.57 -21.23
CA SER A 109 -8.92 3.23 -22.33
C SER A 109 -8.54 2.21 -23.41
N ARG A 110 -8.50 2.65 -24.67
CA ARG A 110 -7.98 1.80 -25.74
C ARG A 110 -6.46 1.70 -25.61
N ASP A 111 -6.00 0.60 -25.03
CA ASP A 111 -4.58 0.33 -24.78
C ASP A 111 -4.31 -1.18 -24.77
N ILE A 112 -3.05 -1.57 -24.85
CA ILE A 112 -2.62 -2.95 -24.59
C ILE A 112 -2.78 -3.23 -23.09
N HIS A 113 -3.09 -4.47 -22.74
CA HIS A 113 -3.26 -4.90 -21.36
C HIS A 113 -2.26 -6.02 -21.04
N GLY A 114 -1.64 -5.92 -19.87
CA GLY A 114 -0.69 -6.90 -19.34
C GLY A 114 -1.18 -7.53 -18.05
#